data_AF-A0A8D8YQP1-F1
#
_entry.id   AF-A0A8D8YQP1-F1
#
_cell.length_a   1.000
_cell.length_b   1.000
_cell.length_c   1.000
_cell.angle_alpha   90.00
_cell.angle_beta   90.00
_cell.angle_gamma   90.00
#
_symmetry.space_group_name_H-M   'P 1'
#
loop_
_entity.id
_entity.type
_entity.pdbx_description
1 polymer ?
#
loop_
_entity_poly.entity_id
_entity_poly.type
_entity_poly.pdbx_seq_one_letter_code
_entity_poly.pdbx_strand_id
1 'polypeptide(L)'
;MGIQSILSRQEYCSNLSCPRSSTLYPQVISRLVSTQCYNSLHSTCGSTSCILCPLLCNRLQYLQAIDTWERLNAKFHRIENMREKISLARQMKRLPSYQYQGVFTLAVILVIGTFNRPTFLAFGLAPVFYWLYRGIGTKHVTLYHFHMRILCLVSCALPLTCLVILTDSLYYGKTTLQTLLDCNLYIGYSFTVTPYNFIKYNMNPNNLAQHGTHPLLTHTLVNLPLLYNVLAVVAFVAVYKILIVAMRKQWNSLPRVQSTQFLMFLSLLTPLFFLSLFPHQEPRFIIPLTLPMVFLFSPNIYAANWGMQEQADGSYRLSERGKSGVSGISVAGKLIRLWFLCNMSLTLVYGFLHQAGVYSMVKHMAGEIQSKPPATEIHLVTTYTYTMPLSLLGIPNYQNTLYLDKTGKKYRKKQAFFTYELGSATARQLCTKLSSILDSNEKKKAEQKLGYRTFVALPGSRYSNFVTYPTCMNISHTIVTSIFPHVTLEALPQLVPGSTPAQDKCPYASAWENSLQMLAELLDQFKIVLIQIQPSPVGSAGTRNM
;
A
#
# COMPACT_ATOMS: atom_id res chain seq x y z
N MET A 1 -43.48 6.74 -27.15
CA MET A 1 -43.42 5.30 -26.78
C MET A 1 -41.97 4.87 -26.56
N GLY A 2 -41.30 5.43 -25.54
CA GLY A 2 -39.83 5.35 -25.39
C GLY A 2 -39.34 4.79 -24.06
N ILE A 3 -40.15 3.98 -23.37
CA ILE A 3 -39.80 3.43 -22.04
C ILE A 3 -39.79 1.88 -22.02
N GLN A 4 -40.31 1.21 -23.06
CA GLN A 4 -40.34 -0.26 -23.12
C GLN A 4 -39.01 -0.94 -23.54
N SER A 5 -38.01 -0.21 -24.02
CA SER A 5 -36.73 -0.81 -24.47
C SER A 5 -35.68 -1.00 -23.36
N ILE A 6 -35.87 -0.38 -22.20
CA ILE A 6 -34.97 -0.52 -21.04
C ILE A 6 -35.42 -1.68 -20.13
N LEU A 7 -36.74 -1.91 -20.03
CA LEU A 7 -37.31 -3.00 -19.21
C LEU A 7 -36.99 -4.40 -19.77
N SER A 8 -36.92 -4.57 -21.09
CA SER A 8 -36.58 -5.87 -21.72
C SER A 8 -35.12 -6.30 -21.50
N ARG A 9 -34.21 -5.37 -21.14
CA ARG A 9 -32.83 -5.69 -20.73
C ARG A 9 -32.73 -6.14 -19.28
N GLN A 10 -33.65 -5.73 -18.42
CA GLN A 10 -33.71 -6.17 -17.01
C GLN A 10 -34.45 -7.50 -16.85
N GLU A 11 -35.56 -7.72 -17.57
CA GLU A 11 -36.30 -8.99 -17.52
C GLU A 11 -35.54 -10.18 -18.14
N TYR A 12 -34.64 -9.93 -19.11
CA TYR A 12 -33.78 -10.99 -19.64
C TYR A 12 -32.69 -11.43 -18.64
N CYS A 13 -32.32 -10.55 -17.70
CA CYS A 13 -31.35 -10.86 -16.64
C CYS A 13 -31.99 -11.54 -15.41
N SER A 14 -33.30 -11.43 -15.20
CA SER A 14 -33.98 -11.99 -14.01
C SER A 14 -34.36 -13.47 -14.15
N ASN A 15 -34.53 -13.98 -15.38
CA ASN A 15 -35.00 -15.36 -15.63
C ASN A 15 -33.89 -16.41 -15.81
N LEU A 16 -32.62 -16.05 -15.59
CA LEU A 16 -31.51 -16.99 -15.68
C LEU A 16 -30.97 -17.25 -14.27
N SER A 17 -31.19 -18.47 -13.79
CA SER A 17 -30.72 -19.01 -12.50
C SER A 17 -29.20 -18.90 -12.37
N CYS A 18 -28.74 -17.72 -11.97
CA CYS A 18 -27.36 -17.46 -11.57
C CYS A 18 -27.18 -18.04 -10.15
N PRO A 19 -26.08 -18.77 -9.86
CA PRO A 19 -25.81 -19.14 -8.48
C PRO A 19 -25.69 -17.85 -7.66
N ARG A 20 -26.52 -17.72 -6.60
CA ARG A 20 -26.64 -16.56 -5.68
C ARG A 20 -25.30 -16.06 -5.10
N SER A 21 -24.19 -16.75 -5.33
CA SER A 21 -22.85 -16.31 -4.93
C SER A 21 -22.30 -15.17 -5.79
N SER A 22 -22.65 -15.07 -7.08
CA SER A 22 -22.01 -14.12 -8.03
C SER A 22 -22.40 -12.64 -7.84
N THR A 23 -23.56 -12.36 -7.24
CA THR A 23 -24.07 -11.00 -6.97
C THR A 23 -23.56 -10.41 -5.65
N LEU A 24 -23.06 -11.25 -4.74
CA LEU A 24 -22.47 -10.79 -3.47
C LEU A 24 -21.08 -10.15 -3.67
N TYR A 25 -20.31 -10.63 -4.64
CA TYR A 25 -18.91 -10.23 -4.84
C TYR A 25 -18.71 -8.76 -5.24
N PRO A 26 -19.48 -8.18 -6.19
CA PRO A 26 -19.36 -6.77 -6.53
C PRO A 26 -19.76 -5.86 -5.37
N GLN A 27 -20.72 -6.28 -4.54
CA GLN A 27 -21.20 -5.51 -3.38
C GLN A 27 -20.21 -5.54 -2.22
N VAL A 28 -19.55 -6.68 -1.98
CA VAL A 28 -18.48 -6.81 -0.97
C VAL A 28 -17.23 -6.04 -1.40
N ILE A 29 -16.86 -6.11 -2.68
CA ILE A 29 -15.74 -5.32 -3.25
C ILE A 29 -16.06 -3.82 -3.21
N SER A 30 -17.28 -3.42 -3.58
CA SER A 30 -17.73 -2.01 -3.48
C SER A 30 -17.74 -1.52 -2.04
N ARG A 31 -18.12 -2.36 -1.06
CA ARG A 31 -18.13 -2.00 0.35
C ARG A 31 -16.72 -1.93 0.95
N LEU A 32 -15.84 -2.87 0.59
CA LEU A 32 -14.41 -2.84 0.96
C LEU A 32 -13.69 -1.61 0.38
N VAL A 33 -14.05 -1.20 -0.84
CA VAL A 33 -13.53 0.00 -1.51
C VAL A 33 -14.11 1.28 -0.91
N SER A 34 -15.36 1.27 -0.42
CA SER A 34 -16.01 2.48 0.15
C SER A 34 -15.58 2.84 1.57
N THR A 35 -14.98 1.91 2.34
CA THR A 35 -14.67 2.13 3.76
C THR A 35 -13.23 2.56 4.04
N GLN A 36 -12.40 2.88 3.04
CA GLN A 36 -10.97 3.12 3.26
C GLN A 36 -10.49 4.46 2.66
N CYS A 37 -10.03 5.36 3.53
CA CYS A 37 -9.70 6.76 3.25
C CYS A 37 -8.48 6.98 2.31
N TYR A 38 -8.57 8.05 1.53
CA TYR A 38 -7.61 8.60 0.56
C TYR A 38 -6.13 8.64 1.04
N ASN A 39 -5.30 7.73 0.55
CA ASN A 39 -3.83 7.82 0.60
C ASN A 39 -3.22 7.19 -0.67
N SER A 40 -1.97 7.54 -1.03
CA SER A 40 -1.25 7.06 -2.23
C SER A 40 -1.28 5.53 -2.42
N LEU A 41 -1.33 4.75 -1.33
CA LEU A 41 -1.51 3.28 -1.37
C LEU A 41 -2.87 2.84 -1.93
N HIS A 42 -3.95 3.62 -1.72
CA HIS A 42 -5.29 3.34 -2.24
C HIS A 42 -5.36 3.48 -3.76
N SER A 43 -4.53 4.36 -4.34
CA SER A 43 -4.49 4.51 -5.78
C SER A 43 -4.03 3.21 -6.45
N THR A 44 -3.02 2.51 -5.93
CA THR A 44 -2.53 1.27 -6.55
C THR A 44 -3.49 0.08 -6.36
N CYS A 45 -4.06 -0.10 -5.16
CA CYS A 45 -5.05 -1.16 -4.88
C CYS A 45 -6.38 -0.93 -5.61
N GLY A 46 -6.80 0.34 -5.70
CA GLY A 46 -7.90 0.78 -6.55
C GLY A 46 -7.60 0.49 -8.01
N SER A 47 -6.40 0.82 -8.52
CA SER A 47 -6.03 0.63 -9.93
C SER A 47 -6.02 -0.84 -10.36
N THR A 48 -5.54 -1.76 -9.52
CA THR A 48 -5.56 -3.21 -9.84
C THR A 48 -6.97 -3.77 -9.85
N SER A 49 -7.79 -3.37 -8.86
CA SER A 49 -9.20 -3.71 -8.81
C SER A 49 -9.95 -3.11 -10.01
N CYS A 50 -9.58 -1.90 -10.43
CA CYS A 50 -10.10 -1.21 -11.62
C CYS A 50 -9.70 -1.88 -12.93
N ILE A 51 -8.59 -2.63 -13.00
CA ILE A 51 -8.29 -3.48 -14.17
C ILE A 51 -9.06 -4.80 -14.09
N LEU A 52 -9.01 -5.48 -12.94
CA LEU A 52 -9.55 -6.83 -12.77
C LEU A 52 -11.08 -6.86 -12.85
N CYS A 53 -11.80 -5.93 -12.22
CA CYS A 53 -13.28 -5.91 -12.21
C CYS A 53 -13.89 -5.75 -13.61
N PRO A 54 -13.48 -4.78 -14.44
CA PRO A 54 -13.98 -4.67 -15.81
C PRO A 54 -13.61 -5.87 -16.66
N LEU A 55 -12.42 -6.46 -16.48
CA LEU A 55 -12.01 -7.66 -17.21
C LEU A 55 -12.84 -8.90 -16.84
N LEU A 56 -13.18 -9.07 -15.57
CA LEU A 56 -14.10 -10.12 -15.11
C LEU A 56 -15.50 -9.94 -15.69
N CYS A 57 -16.03 -8.71 -15.68
CA CYS A 57 -17.34 -8.39 -16.24
C CYS A 57 -17.36 -8.59 -17.77
N ASN A 58 -16.33 -8.09 -18.46
CA ASN A 58 -16.16 -8.24 -19.91
C ASN A 58 -15.97 -9.71 -20.31
N ARG A 59 -15.33 -10.53 -19.48
CA ARG A 59 -15.18 -11.97 -19.73
C ARG A 59 -16.53 -12.69 -19.78
N LEU A 60 -17.43 -12.41 -18.82
CA LEU A 60 -18.74 -13.04 -18.79
C LEU A 60 -19.54 -12.72 -20.04
N GLN A 61 -19.56 -11.45 -20.43
CA GLN A 61 -20.21 -10.99 -21.66
C GLN A 61 -19.57 -11.60 -22.91
N TYR A 62 -18.24 -11.72 -22.92
CA TYR A 62 -17.46 -12.29 -24.02
C TYR A 62 -17.75 -13.78 -24.24
N LEU A 63 -17.69 -14.59 -23.18
CA LEU A 63 -17.96 -16.03 -23.27
C LEU A 63 -19.40 -16.31 -23.70
N GLN A 64 -20.35 -15.52 -23.18
CA GLN A 64 -21.75 -15.59 -23.62
C GLN A 64 -21.90 -15.23 -25.10
N ALA A 65 -21.22 -14.18 -25.57
CA ALA A 65 -21.29 -13.75 -26.96
C ALA A 65 -20.73 -14.80 -27.92
N ILE A 66 -19.59 -15.42 -27.60
CA ILE A 66 -18.98 -16.48 -28.43
C ILE A 66 -19.87 -17.71 -28.48
N ASP A 67 -20.31 -18.22 -27.34
CA ASP A 67 -21.13 -19.43 -27.27
C ASP A 67 -22.48 -19.23 -27.98
N THR A 68 -23.06 -18.01 -27.89
CA THR A 68 -24.26 -17.65 -28.65
C THR A 68 -23.96 -17.58 -30.15
N TRP A 69 -22.83 -17.00 -30.54
CA TRP A 69 -22.42 -16.90 -31.94
C TRP A 69 -22.19 -18.28 -32.55
N GLU A 70 -21.47 -19.18 -31.87
CA GLU A 70 -21.20 -20.54 -32.34
C GLU A 70 -22.49 -21.35 -32.51
N ARG A 71 -23.42 -21.24 -31.55
CA ARG A 71 -24.75 -21.88 -31.64
C ARG A 71 -25.57 -21.35 -32.82
N LEU A 72 -25.58 -20.04 -33.04
CA LEU A 72 -26.28 -19.42 -34.17
C LEU A 72 -25.64 -19.79 -35.51
N ASN A 73 -24.31 -19.83 -35.59
CA ASN A 73 -23.58 -20.18 -36.81
C ASN A 73 -23.76 -21.65 -37.17
N ALA A 74 -23.74 -22.55 -36.19
CA ALA A 74 -24.04 -23.97 -36.41
C ALA A 74 -25.46 -24.19 -36.94
N LYS A 75 -26.45 -23.42 -36.43
CA LYS A 75 -27.81 -23.42 -36.98
C LYS A 75 -27.88 -22.84 -38.39
N PHE A 76 -27.14 -21.76 -38.66
CA PHE A 76 -27.09 -21.12 -39.97
C PHE A 76 -26.63 -22.07 -41.08
N HIS A 77 -25.63 -22.92 -40.79
CA HIS A 77 -25.14 -23.92 -41.74
C HIS A 77 -26.06 -25.14 -41.91
N ARG A 78 -26.96 -25.41 -40.96
CA ARG A 78 -27.90 -26.54 -41.02
C ARG A 78 -29.23 -26.21 -41.71
N ILE A 79 -29.63 -24.95 -41.74
CA ILE A 79 -30.94 -24.54 -42.25
C ILE A 79 -30.86 -24.24 -43.76
N GLU A 80 -31.82 -24.75 -44.54
CA GLU A 80 -31.90 -24.49 -45.99
C GLU A 80 -32.78 -23.28 -46.32
N ASN A 81 -33.80 -23.00 -45.49
CA ASN A 81 -34.74 -21.89 -45.68
C ASN A 81 -34.05 -20.51 -45.68
N MET A 82 -34.15 -19.78 -46.79
CA MET A 82 -33.49 -18.49 -47.01
C MET A 82 -33.98 -17.40 -46.04
N ARG A 83 -35.28 -17.39 -45.69
CA ARG A 83 -35.86 -16.39 -44.79
C ARG A 83 -35.31 -16.54 -43.36
N GLU A 84 -35.15 -17.77 -42.91
CA GLU A 84 -34.56 -18.09 -41.61
C GLU A 84 -33.05 -17.85 -41.58
N LYS A 85 -32.33 -18.17 -42.67
CA LYS A 85 -30.91 -17.80 -42.83
C LYS A 85 -30.70 -16.29 -42.71
N ILE A 86 -31.51 -15.47 -43.39
CA ILE A 86 -31.44 -14.01 -43.28
C ILE A 86 -31.73 -13.55 -41.84
N SER A 87 -32.72 -14.16 -41.17
CA SER A 87 -33.03 -13.87 -39.76
C SER A 87 -31.86 -14.17 -38.84
N LEU A 88 -31.23 -15.34 -38.98
CA LEU A 88 -30.05 -15.75 -38.21
C LEU A 88 -28.84 -14.85 -38.49
N ALA A 89 -28.57 -14.49 -39.75
CA ALA A 89 -27.50 -13.56 -40.10
C ALA A 89 -27.72 -12.18 -39.45
N ARG A 90 -28.98 -11.70 -39.39
CA ARG A 90 -29.33 -10.47 -38.66
C ARG A 90 -29.11 -10.62 -37.16
N GLN A 91 -29.46 -11.75 -36.56
CA GLN A 91 -29.22 -12.01 -35.13
C GLN A 91 -27.72 -12.06 -34.81
N MET A 92 -26.91 -12.71 -35.64
CA MET A 92 -25.45 -12.75 -35.48
C MET A 92 -24.82 -11.36 -35.58
N LYS A 93 -25.29 -10.49 -36.48
CA LYS A 93 -24.84 -9.09 -36.57
C LYS A 93 -25.24 -8.22 -35.37
N ARG A 94 -26.28 -8.60 -34.62
CA ARG A 94 -26.74 -7.88 -33.42
C ARG A 94 -25.94 -8.22 -32.17
N LEU A 95 -25.10 -9.26 -32.21
CA LEU A 95 -24.25 -9.60 -31.08
C LEU A 95 -23.23 -8.48 -30.83
N PRO A 96 -22.96 -8.11 -29.57
CA PRO A 96 -22.02 -7.05 -29.25
C PRO A 96 -20.63 -7.39 -29.78
N SER A 97 -19.90 -6.36 -30.24
CA SER A 97 -18.53 -6.51 -30.72
C SER A 97 -17.63 -6.96 -29.58
N TYR A 98 -17.34 -8.25 -29.58
CA TYR A 98 -16.65 -8.91 -28.48
C TYR A 98 -15.13 -8.89 -28.66
N GLN A 99 -14.61 -8.45 -29.81
CA GLN A 99 -13.19 -8.63 -30.14
C GLN A 99 -12.26 -7.58 -29.50
N TYR A 100 -12.72 -6.32 -29.43
CA TYR A 100 -11.97 -5.16 -28.96
C TYR A 100 -12.62 -4.47 -27.75
N GLN A 101 -13.67 -5.08 -27.18
CA GLN A 101 -14.39 -4.54 -26.05
C GLN A 101 -13.45 -4.26 -24.87
N GLY A 102 -13.50 -3.03 -24.36
CA GLY A 102 -12.73 -2.56 -23.22
C GLY A 102 -11.30 -2.11 -23.53
N VAL A 103 -10.85 -2.11 -24.79
CA VAL A 103 -9.46 -1.73 -25.15
C VAL A 103 -9.12 -0.30 -24.71
N PHE A 104 -10.02 0.65 -24.93
CA PHE A 104 -9.80 2.05 -24.54
C PHE A 104 -9.68 2.21 -23.02
N THR A 105 -10.63 1.65 -22.26
CA THR A 105 -10.59 1.69 -20.79
C THR A 105 -9.33 1.02 -20.24
N LEU A 106 -8.93 -0.12 -20.82
CA LEU A 106 -7.70 -0.82 -20.43
C LEU A 106 -6.46 0.05 -20.72
N ALA A 107 -6.36 0.65 -21.89
CA ALA A 107 -5.27 1.56 -22.24
C ALA A 107 -5.18 2.76 -21.28
N VAL A 108 -6.32 3.39 -20.99
CA VAL A 108 -6.38 4.53 -20.06
C VAL A 108 -5.88 4.15 -18.67
N ILE A 109 -6.35 3.03 -18.12
CA ILE A 109 -5.93 2.57 -16.79
C ILE A 109 -4.44 2.20 -16.76
N LEU A 110 -3.92 1.55 -17.81
CA LEU A 110 -2.50 1.22 -17.91
C LEU A 110 -1.62 2.46 -17.94
N VAL A 111 -1.98 3.48 -18.73
CA VAL A 111 -1.20 4.72 -18.82
C VAL A 111 -1.26 5.48 -17.50
N ILE A 112 -2.46 5.77 -16.98
CA ILE A 112 -2.62 6.50 -15.71
C ILE A 112 -1.92 5.76 -14.57
N GLY A 113 -2.11 4.44 -14.48
CA GLY A 113 -1.49 3.63 -13.44
C GLY A 113 0.04 3.61 -13.54
N THR A 114 0.61 3.50 -14.74
CA THR A 114 2.07 3.48 -14.95
C THR A 114 2.71 4.82 -14.64
N PHE A 115 2.09 5.93 -15.06
CA PHE A 115 2.63 7.28 -14.78
C PHE A 115 2.48 7.69 -13.33
N ASN A 116 1.41 7.26 -12.65
CA ASN A 116 1.27 7.46 -11.21
C ASN A 116 2.24 6.57 -10.42
N ARG A 117 2.41 5.31 -10.83
CA ARG A 117 3.35 4.38 -10.20
C ARG A 117 3.90 3.36 -11.21
N PRO A 118 5.18 3.43 -11.60
CA PRO A 118 5.72 2.55 -12.65
C PRO A 118 5.66 1.05 -12.32
N THR A 119 5.68 0.70 -11.03
CA THR A 119 5.46 -0.68 -10.55
C THR A 119 4.08 -1.25 -10.93
N PHE A 120 3.12 -0.40 -11.30
CA PHE A 120 1.79 -0.81 -11.75
C PHE A 120 1.83 -1.74 -12.97
N LEU A 121 2.83 -1.58 -13.84
CA LEU A 121 3.03 -2.47 -14.99
C LEU A 121 3.06 -3.94 -14.56
N ALA A 122 3.75 -4.26 -13.47
CA ALA A 122 3.83 -5.63 -12.96
C ALA A 122 2.46 -6.22 -12.61
N PHE A 123 1.53 -5.37 -12.12
CA PHE A 123 0.17 -5.78 -11.83
C PHE A 123 -0.73 -5.82 -13.07
N GLY A 124 -0.47 -4.96 -14.06
CA GLY A 124 -1.20 -4.91 -15.33
C GLY A 124 -0.86 -6.07 -16.28
N LEU A 125 0.33 -6.68 -16.16
CA LEU A 125 0.80 -7.74 -17.05
C LEU A 125 -0.17 -8.93 -17.13
N ALA A 126 -0.56 -9.51 -15.99
CA ALA A 126 -1.40 -10.70 -15.98
C ALA A 126 -2.82 -10.45 -16.53
N PRO A 127 -3.54 -9.38 -16.12
CA PRO A 127 -4.85 -9.08 -16.68
C PRO A 127 -4.80 -8.67 -18.16
N VAL A 128 -3.78 -7.94 -18.61
CA VAL A 128 -3.61 -7.58 -20.03
C VAL A 128 -3.34 -8.82 -20.86
N PHE A 129 -2.44 -9.70 -20.42
CA PHE A 129 -2.17 -10.96 -21.09
C PHE A 129 -3.44 -11.81 -21.20
N TYR A 130 -4.23 -11.87 -20.13
CA TYR A 130 -5.51 -12.56 -20.12
C TYR A 130 -6.51 -11.96 -21.13
N TRP A 131 -6.59 -10.64 -21.22
CA TRP A 131 -7.42 -9.95 -22.21
C TRP A 131 -6.93 -10.20 -23.64
N LEU A 132 -5.62 -10.24 -23.87
CA LEU A 132 -5.06 -10.55 -25.18
C LEU A 132 -5.35 -12.01 -25.58
N TYR A 133 -5.23 -12.95 -24.64
CA TYR A 133 -5.41 -14.39 -24.85
C TYR A 133 -6.88 -14.83 -24.94
N ARG A 134 -7.85 -13.95 -24.63
CA ARG A 134 -9.28 -14.30 -24.64
C ARG A 134 -9.71 -14.91 -25.99
N GLY A 135 -10.33 -16.08 -25.92
CA GLY A 135 -10.87 -16.83 -27.06
C GLY A 135 -9.83 -17.57 -27.89
N ILE A 136 -8.53 -17.42 -27.64
CA ILE A 136 -7.51 -18.24 -28.33
C ILE A 136 -7.78 -19.71 -28.01
N GLY A 137 -7.91 -20.52 -29.06
CA GLY A 137 -8.30 -21.93 -28.99
C GLY A 137 -9.75 -22.21 -29.42
N THR A 138 -10.56 -21.19 -29.70
CA THR A 138 -11.83 -21.37 -30.45
C THR A 138 -11.57 -21.42 -31.95
N LYS A 139 -12.50 -21.98 -32.73
CA LYS A 139 -12.37 -22.08 -34.20
C LYS A 139 -12.25 -20.72 -34.91
N HIS A 140 -12.60 -19.63 -34.22
CA HIS A 140 -12.77 -18.30 -34.81
C HIS A 140 -11.67 -17.31 -34.42
N VAL A 141 -10.95 -17.53 -33.33
CA VAL A 141 -9.93 -16.58 -32.83
C VAL A 141 -8.54 -17.15 -33.09
N THR A 142 -7.88 -16.60 -34.12
CA THR A 142 -6.51 -16.94 -34.52
C THR A 142 -5.47 -16.01 -33.88
N LEU A 143 -4.18 -16.30 -34.09
CA LEU A 143 -3.07 -15.44 -33.63
C LEU A 143 -3.09 -14.04 -34.26
N TYR A 144 -3.63 -13.88 -35.47
CA TYR A 144 -3.82 -12.57 -36.10
C TYR A 144 -4.59 -11.60 -35.19
N HIS A 145 -5.65 -12.09 -34.56
CA HIS A 145 -6.47 -11.32 -33.65
C HIS A 145 -5.72 -10.90 -32.37
N PHE A 146 -4.80 -11.73 -31.89
CA PHE A 146 -3.93 -11.40 -30.76
C PHE A 146 -3.03 -10.21 -31.10
N HIS A 147 -2.38 -10.23 -32.26
CA HIS A 147 -1.52 -9.12 -32.72
C HIS A 147 -2.33 -7.84 -32.99
N MET A 148 -3.51 -7.94 -33.60
CA MET A 148 -4.38 -6.77 -33.82
C MET A 148 -4.85 -6.14 -32.51
N ARG A 149 -5.13 -6.94 -31.47
CA ARG A 149 -5.45 -6.41 -30.13
C ARG A 149 -4.28 -5.67 -29.50
N ILE A 150 -3.05 -6.14 -29.68
CA ILE A 150 -1.84 -5.44 -29.23
C ILE A 150 -1.73 -4.08 -29.95
N LEU A 151 -1.87 -4.08 -31.28
CA LEU A 151 -1.80 -2.86 -32.07
C LEU A 151 -2.85 -1.84 -31.60
N CYS A 152 -4.12 -2.26 -31.46
CA CYS A 152 -5.18 -1.39 -30.96
C CYS A 152 -4.90 -0.87 -29.54
N LEU A 153 -4.36 -1.70 -28.64
CA LEU A 153 -4.02 -1.28 -27.29
C LEU A 153 -2.95 -0.17 -27.30
N VAL A 154 -1.90 -0.35 -28.12
CA VAL A 154 -0.83 0.65 -28.29
C VAL A 154 -1.39 1.93 -28.90
N SER A 155 -2.17 1.84 -29.98
CA SER A 155 -2.79 3.01 -30.62
C SER A 155 -3.69 3.79 -29.66
N CYS A 156 -4.43 3.12 -28.77
CA CYS A 156 -5.24 3.79 -27.75
C CYS A 156 -4.40 4.39 -26.60
N ALA A 157 -3.25 3.81 -26.26
CA ALA A 157 -2.39 4.26 -25.16
C ALA A 157 -1.51 5.47 -25.54
N LEU A 158 -1.09 5.57 -26.80
CA LEU A 158 -0.17 6.60 -27.28
C LEU A 158 -0.66 8.04 -27.01
N PRO A 159 -1.89 8.45 -27.38
CA PRO A 159 -2.33 9.83 -27.19
C PRO A 159 -2.32 10.28 -25.73
N LEU A 160 -2.78 9.40 -24.83
CA LEU A 160 -2.80 9.68 -23.40
C LEU A 160 -1.39 9.71 -22.81
N THR A 161 -0.48 8.85 -23.29
CA THR A 161 0.92 8.86 -22.89
C THR A 161 1.56 10.21 -23.22
N CYS A 162 1.36 10.72 -24.44
CA CYS A 162 1.85 12.03 -24.85
C CYS A 162 1.25 13.15 -23.99
N LEU A 163 -0.05 13.11 -23.72
CA LEU A 163 -0.73 14.09 -22.87
C LEU A 163 -0.13 14.14 -21.46
N VAL A 164 0.09 12.98 -20.83
CA VAL A 164 0.63 12.91 -19.46
C VAL A 164 2.08 13.37 -19.41
N ILE A 165 2.93 12.97 -20.37
CA ILE A 165 4.32 13.46 -20.47
C ILE A 165 4.33 14.99 -20.58
N LEU A 166 3.48 15.55 -21.45
CA LEU A 166 3.38 17.00 -21.62
C LEU A 166 2.96 17.69 -20.32
N THR A 167 1.92 17.15 -19.68
CA THR A 167 1.39 17.68 -18.41
C THR A 167 2.46 17.67 -17.32
N ASP A 168 3.17 16.55 -17.14
CA ASP A 168 4.26 16.43 -16.16
C ASP A 168 5.42 17.41 -16.50
N SER A 169 5.75 17.56 -17.78
CA SER A 169 6.82 18.46 -18.23
C SER A 169 6.54 19.93 -17.92
N LEU A 170 5.28 20.35 -18.09
CA LEU A 170 4.79 21.67 -17.71
C LEU A 170 4.75 21.85 -16.19
N TYR A 171 4.26 20.84 -15.47
CA TYR A 171 4.15 20.87 -14.00
C TYR A 171 5.52 21.01 -13.32
N TYR A 172 6.52 20.24 -13.76
CA TYR A 172 7.87 20.30 -13.20
C TYR A 172 8.74 21.40 -13.82
N GLY A 173 8.18 22.26 -14.68
CA GLY A 173 8.87 23.43 -15.24
C GLY A 173 10.01 23.11 -16.21
N LYS A 174 10.08 21.89 -16.76
CA LYS A 174 11.08 21.54 -17.80
C LYS A 174 10.75 22.12 -19.16
N THR A 175 9.47 22.33 -19.43
CA THR A 175 8.94 23.01 -20.62
C THR A 175 8.02 24.13 -20.14
N THR A 176 8.05 25.28 -20.82
CA THR A 176 7.07 26.36 -20.62
C THR A 176 6.10 26.40 -21.80
N LEU A 177 4.92 27.00 -21.60
CA LEU A 177 3.94 27.16 -22.68
C LEU A 177 4.52 27.89 -23.89
N GLN A 178 5.41 28.86 -23.66
CA GLN A 178 6.09 29.61 -24.71
C GLN A 178 7.06 28.73 -25.52
N THR A 179 7.89 27.92 -24.86
CA THR A 179 8.80 26.98 -25.57
C THR A 179 8.07 25.93 -26.39
N LEU A 180 6.83 25.61 -26.00
CA LEU A 180 5.96 24.66 -26.70
C LEU A 180 5.36 25.28 -27.97
N LEU A 181 4.95 26.56 -27.89
CA LEU A 181 4.47 27.34 -29.04
C LEU A 181 5.59 27.62 -30.04
N ASP A 182 6.81 27.86 -29.56
CA ASP A 182 7.99 28.12 -30.39
C ASP A 182 8.62 26.84 -30.97
N CYS A 183 8.07 25.65 -30.68
CA CYS A 183 8.55 24.33 -31.13
C CYS A 183 10.03 24.01 -30.81
N ASN A 184 10.65 24.72 -29.87
CA ASN A 184 12.05 24.52 -29.46
C ASN A 184 12.19 23.40 -28.42
N LEU A 185 11.80 22.18 -28.80
CA LEU A 185 11.70 21.02 -27.90
C LEU A 185 12.86 20.04 -28.10
N TYR A 186 13.60 19.75 -27.04
CA TYR A 186 14.67 18.75 -27.02
C TYR A 186 14.24 17.52 -26.24
N ILE A 187 14.19 16.36 -26.91
CA ILE A 187 13.64 15.10 -26.35
C ILE A 187 14.26 14.72 -24.99
N GLY A 188 15.57 14.96 -24.80
CA GLY A 188 16.29 14.59 -23.58
C GLY A 188 16.20 15.58 -22.43
N TYR A 189 15.79 16.83 -22.67
CA TYR A 189 15.86 17.90 -21.66
C TYR A 189 14.49 18.53 -21.38
N SER A 190 13.67 18.70 -22.41
CA SER A 190 12.37 19.39 -22.32
C SER A 190 11.29 18.50 -21.67
N PHE A 191 11.41 17.18 -21.76
CA PHE A 191 10.36 16.28 -21.28
C PHE A 191 10.67 15.60 -19.94
N THR A 192 9.63 15.48 -19.12
CA THR A 192 9.62 14.67 -17.91
C THR A 192 8.88 13.36 -18.23
N VAL A 193 9.65 12.28 -18.41
CA VAL A 193 9.11 10.92 -18.56
C VAL A 193 9.19 10.21 -17.22
N THR A 194 8.12 10.27 -16.44
CA THR A 194 8.07 9.78 -15.05
C THR A 194 8.49 8.31 -14.89
N PRO A 195 8.00 7.35 -15.70
CA PRO A 195 8.45 5.95 -15.60
C PRO A 195 9.94 5.76 -15.87
N TYR A 196 10.50 6.49 -16.84
CA TYR A 196 11.93 6.45 -17.15
C TYR A 196 12.77 7.04 -16.02
N ASN A 197 12.36 8.20 -15.48
CA ASN A 197 13.05 8.85 -14.36
C ASN A 197 13.04 7.97 -13.10
N PHE A 198 11.94 7.27 -12.85
CA PHE A 198 11.83 6.31 -11.76
C PHE A 198 12.83 5.16 -11.90
N ILE A 199 12.91 4.54 -13.09
CA ILE A 199 13.86 3.46 -13.36
C ILE A 199 15.30 3.97 -13.18
N LYS A 200 15.64 5.12 -13.79
CA LYS A 200 16.97 5.73 -13.67
C LYS A 200 17.36 6.01 -12.22
N TYR A 201 16.42 6.50 -11.40
CA TYR A 201 16.67 6.78 -9.99
C TYR A 201 16.94 5.51 -9.18
N ASN A 202 16.17 4.44 -9.41
CA ASN A 202 16.28 3.18 -8.68
C ASN A 202 17.40 2.25 -9.17
N MET A 203 17.96 2.50 -10.35
CA MET A 203 19.16 1.80 -10.82
C MET A 203 20.44 2.24 -10.07
N ASN A 204 20.44 3.39 -9.40
CA ASN A 204 21.59 3.89 -8.66
C ASN A 204 21.66 3.28 -7.23
N PRO A 205 22.70 2.49 -6.89
CA PRO A 205 22.83 1.87 -5.58
C PRO A 205 22.87 2.86 -4.41
N ASN A 206 23.42 4.06 -4.63
CA ASN A 206 23.53 5.09 -3.59
C ASN A 206 22.16 5.61 -3.13
N ASN A 207 21.19 5.66 -4.05
CA ASN A 207 19.81 6.03 -3.72
C ASN A 207 19.10 4.90 -2.96
N LEU A 208 19.33 3.65 -3.38
CA LEU A 208 18.77 2.47 -2.70
C LEU A 208 19.24 2.32 -1.26
N ALA A 209 20.52 2.61 -1.00
CA ALA A 209 21.09 2.54 0.34
C ALA A 209 20.37 3.46 1.35
N GLN A 210 19.80 4.57 0.88
CA GLN A 210 19.03 5.49 1.73
C GLN A 210 17.67 4.91 2.15
N HIS A 211 17.13 3.94 1.40
CA HIS A 211 15.80 3.36 1.61
C HIS A 211 15.82 1.97 2.27
N GLY A 212 17.01 1.47 2.62
CA GLY A 212 17.19 0.13 3.19
C GLY A 212 17.17 -0.98 2.13
N THR A 213 18.07 -1.94 2.30
CA THR A 213 18.17 -3.14 1.46
C THR A 213 17.59 -4.33 2.22
N HIS A 214 16.78 -5.12 1.54
CA HIS A 214 16.12 -6.30 2.12
C HIS A 214 16.46 -7.55 1.30
N PRO A 215 16.50 -8.73 1.94
CA PRO A 215 16.59 -10.00 1.23
C PRO A 215 15.42 -10.17 0.24
N LEU A 216 15.68 -10.85 -0.89
CA LEU A 216 14.70 -10.98 -1.99
C LEU A 216 13.39 -11.68 -1.58
N LEU A 217 13.40 -12.44 -0.49
CA LEU A 217 12.24 -13.18 0.03
C LEU A 217 11.39 -12.38 1.02
N THR A 218 11.73 -11.12 1.34
CA THR A 218 11.01 -10.34 2.35
C THR A 218 9.56 -10.11 1.97
N HIS A 219 9.26 -9.80 0.71
CA HIS A 219 7.88 -9.70 0.21
C HIS A 219 7.07 -10.98 0.48
N THR A 220 7.65 -12.15 0.17
CA THR A 220 6.96 -13.42 0.28
C THR A 220 6.87 -13.91 1.72
N LEU A 221 7.97 -13.94 2.47
CA LEU A 221 8.03 -14.61 3.78
C LEU A 221 7.70 -13.69 4.96
N VAL A 222 7.82 -12.37 4.80
CA VAL A 222 7.57 -11.41 5.90
C VAL A 222 6.33 -10.57 5.58
N ASN A 223 6.31 -9.90 4.43
CA ASN A 223 5.27 -8.92 4.12
C ASN A 223 3.92 -9.57 3.83
N LEU A 224 3.86 -10.71 3.12
CA LEU A 224 2.59 -11.43 2.90
C LEU A 224 1.96 -11.91 4.21
N PRO A 225 2.68 -12.60 5.12
CA PRO A 225 2.15 -12.94 6.45
C PRO A 225 1.71 -11.72 7.24
N LEU A 226 2.51 -10.64 7.24
CA LEU A 226 2.19 -9.41 7.97
C LEU A 226 0.87 -8.78 7.49
N LEU A 227 0.63 -8.75 6.17
CA LEU A 227 -0.55 -8.12 5.59
C LEU A 227 -1.80 -8.99 5.68
N TYR A 228 -1.68 -10.31 5.52
CA TYR A 228 -2.82 -11.20 5.31
C TYR A 228 -3.01 -12.26 6.42
N ASN A 229 -2.08 -12.37 7.38
CA ASN A 229 -2.16 -13.25 8.55
C ASN A 229 -2.54 -14.70 8.18
N VAL A 230 -3.65 -15.20 8.75
CA VAL A 230 -4.21 -16.54 8.47
C VAL A 230 -4.43 -16.77 6.98
N LEU A 231 -4.83 -15.74 6.23
CA LEU A 231 -5.06 -15.86 4.78
C LEU A 231 -3.74 -16.11 4.02
N ALA A 232 -2.61 -15.56 4.47
CA ALA A 232 -1.29 -15.84 3.89
C ALA A 232 -0.90 -17.31 4.11
N VAL A 233 -1.14 -17.85 5.30
CA VAL A 233 -0.85 -19.26 5.62
C VAL A 233 -1.68 -20.18 4.73
N VAL A 234 -2.97 -19.90 4.58
CA VAL A 234 -3.86 -20.65 3.67
C VAL A 234 -3.36 -20.54 2.21
N ALA A 235 -2.90 -19.37 1.79
CA ALA A 235 -2.33 -19.17 0.46
C ALA A 235 -1.09 -20.03 0.23
N PHE A 236 -0.14 -20.07 1.18
CA PHE A 236 1.05 -20.91 1.06
C PHE A 236 0.72 -22.40 0.98
N VAL A 237 -0.22 -22.88 1.81
CA VAL A 237 -0.66 -24.27 1.76
C VAL A 237 -1.31 -24.59 0.40
N ALA A 238 -2.13 -23.69 -0.13
CA ALA A 238 -2.77 -23.87 -1.43
C ALA A 238 -1.75 -23.88 -2.59
N VAL A 239 -0.79 -22.95 -2.59
CA VAL A 239 0.29 -22.88 -3.59
C VAL A 239 1.16 -24.14 -3.49
N TYR A 240 1.52 -24.58 -2.29
CA TYR A 240 2.28 -25.81 -2.08
C TYR A 240 1.59 -27.05 -2.67
N LYS A 241 0.28 -27.20 -2.45
CA LYS A 241 -0.52 -28.27 -3.06
C LYS A 241 -0.49 -28.23 -4.59
N ILE A 242 -0.63 -27.03 -5.17
CA ILE A 242 -0.56 -26.84 -6.62
C ILE A 242 0.82 -27.24 -7.16
N LEU A 243 1.90 -26.87 -6.47
CA LEU A 243 3.26 -27.25 -6.83
C LEU A 243 3.45 -28.78 -6.82
N ILE A 244 2.91 -29.48 -5.82
CA ILE A 244 2.94 -30.95 -5.78
C ILE A 244 2.23 -31.56 -7.00
N VAL A 245 1.02 -31.07 -7.33
CA VAL A 245 0.27 -31.55 -8.51
C VAL A 245 1.02 -31.29 -9.81
N ALA A 246 1.66 -30.12 -9.93
CA ALA A 246 2.48 -29.77 -11.09
C ALA A 246 3.72 -30.68 -11.19
N MET A 247 4.44 -30.94 -10.08
CA MET A 247 5.58 -31.85 -10.05
C MET A 247 5.20 -33.28 -10.39
N ARG A 248 3.99 -33.72 -10.01
CA ARG A 248 3.41 -35.02 -10.37
C ARG A 248 2.90 -35.08 -11.82
N LYS A 249 3.12 -34.03 -12.62
CA LYS A 249 2.70 -33.90 -14.04
C LYS A 249 1.21 -34.10 -14.26
N GLN A 250 0.38 -33.82 -13.25
CA GLN A 250 -1.08 -33.95 -13.34
C GLN A 250 -1.70 -32.67 -13.91
N TRP A 251 -1.34 -32.34 -15.16
CA TRP A 251 -1.74 -31.09 -15.83
C TRP A 251 -3.27 -30.90 -15.93
N ASN A 252 -4.02 -32.01 -16.03
CA ASN A 252 -5.48 -32.00 -16.08
C ASN A 252 -6.14 -31.48 -14.79
N SER A 253 -5.42 -31.55 -13.67
CA SER A 253 -5.89 -31.10 -12.35
C SER A 253 -5.59 -29.62 -12.08
N LEU A 254 -4.82 -28.97 -12.95
CA LEU A 254 -4.49 -27.55 -12.81
C LEU A 254 -5.62 -26.66 -13.38
N PRO A 255 -5.76 -25.43 -12.86
CA PRO A 255 -6.71 -24.47 -13.40
C PRO A 255 -6.45 -24.22 -14.89
N ARG A 256 -7.49 -24.36 -15.73
CA ARG A 256 -7.39 -24.07 -17.16
C ARG A 256 -6.94 -22.61 -17.38
N VAL A 257 -6.12 -22.37 -18.40
CA VAL A 257 -5.59 -21.02 -18.75
C VAL A 257 -6.70 -19.98 -18.95
N GLN A 258 -7.85 -20.41 -19.49
CA GLN A 258 -9.00 -19.54 -19.72
C GLN A 258 -9.83 -19.27 -18.46
N SER A 259 -9.54 -19.92 -17.33
CA SER A 259 -10.31 -19.78 -16.09
C SER A 259 -10.01 -18.46 -15.37
N THR A 260 -11.02 -17.92 -14.67
CA THR A 260 -10.83 -16.76 -13.78
C THR A 260 -9.86 -17.08 -12.64
N GLN A 261 -9.85 -18.33 -12.16
CA GLN A 261 -8.94 -18.77 -11.11
C GLN A 261 -7.47 -18.66 -11.58
N PHE A 262 -7.17 -19.07 -12.81
CA PHE A 262 -5.84 -18.92 -13.39
C PHE A 262 -5.43 -17.45 -13.52
N LEU A 263 -6.33 -16.57 -13.98
CA LEU A 263 -6.10 -15.12 -14.02
C LEU A 263 -5.73 -14.58 -12.63
N MET A 264 -6.46 -14.98 -11.59
CA MET A 264 -6.22 -14.50 -10.23
C MET A 264 -4.90 -15.03 -9.66
N PHE A 265 -4.52 -16.27 -9.96
CA PHE A 265 -3.20 -16.80 -9.60
C PHE A 265 -2.08 -16.03 -10.30
N LEU A 266 -2.21 -15.76 -11.61
CA LEU A 266 -1.20 -15.00 -12.34
C LEU A 266 -1.14 -13.54 -11.83
N SER A 267 -2.28 -12.94 -11.53
CA SER A 267 -2.37 -11.60 -10.94
C SER A 267 -1.84 -11.51 -9.50
N LEU A 268 -1.65 -12.66 -8.84
CA LEU A 268 -0.95 -12.76 -7.56
C LEU A 268 0.56 -12.93 -7.76
N LEU A 269 0.95 -13.93 -8.56
CA LEU A 269 2.35 -14.36 -8.69
C LEU A 269 3.20 -13.40 -9.52
N THR A 270 2.66 -12.85 -10.61
CA THR A 270 3.39 -11.95 -11.52
C THR A 270 3.89 -10.69 -10.81
N PRO A 271 3.03 -9.86 -10.18
CA PRO A 271 3.50 -8.70 -9.43
C PRO A 271 4.37 -9.08 -8.24
N LEU A 272 4.06 -10.16 -7.51
CA LEU A 272 4.90 -10.61 -6.39
C LEU A 272 6.33 -10.93 -6.86
N PHE A 273 6.48 -11.66 -7.98
CA PHE A 273 7.77 -11.99 -8.56
C PHE A 273 8.55 -10.73 -8.97
N PHE A 274 7.97 -9.89 -9.83
CA PHE A 274 8.68 -8.72 -10.37
C PHE A 274 9.04 -7.70 -9.29
N LEU A 275 8.18 -7.48 -8.30
CA LEU A 275 8.48 -6.56 -7.19
C LEU A 275 9.52 -7.12 -6.24
N SER A 276 9.63 -8.45 -6.12
CA SER A 276 10.66 -9.09 -5.29
C SER A 276 12.05 -9.09 -5.92
N LEU A 277 12.18 -8.77 -7.21
CA LEU A 277 13.50 -8.58 -7.86
C LEU A 277 14.21 -7.31 -7.36
N PHE A 278 13.45 -6.32 -6.88
CA PHE A 278 14.02 -5.11 -6.32
C PHE A 278 14.38 -5.33 -4.84
N PRO A 279 15.57 -4.87 -4.39
CA PRO A 279 16.01 -5.06 -3.01
C PRO A 279 15.23 -4.21 -1.99
N HIS A 280 14.52 -3.17 -2.46
CA HIS A 280 13.66 -2.35 -1.62
C HIS A 280 12.26 -2.99 -1.50
N GLN A 281 12.02 -3.71 -0.40
CA GLN A 281 10.85 -4.57 -0.22
C GLN A 281 9.95 -4.15 0.95
N GLU A 282 9.26 -3.03 0.77
CA GLU A 282 8.28 -2.59 1.76
C GLU A 282 6.90 -3.25 1.54
N PRO A 283 6.16 -3.58 2.62
CA PRO A 283 4.87 -4.26 2.52
C PRO A 283 3.84 -3.46 1.70
N ARG A 284 3.93 -2.12 1.69
CA ARG A 284 3.02 -1.26 0.92
C ARG A 284 3.00 -1.54 -0.58
N PHE A 285 4.07 -2.09 -1.15
CA PHE A 285 4.12 -2.39 -2.58
C PHE A 285 3.23 -3.57 -2.97
N ILE A 286 2.96 -4.50 -2.04
CA ILE A 286 2.20 -5.73 -2.31
C ILE A 286 0.76 -5.70 -1.75
N ILE A 287 0.31 -4.59 -1.15
CA ILE A 287 -1.11 -4.38 -0.80
C ILE A 287 -2.07 -4.62 -1.98
N PRO A 288 -1.75 -4.24 -3.23
CA PRO A 288 -2.67 -4.47 -4.35
C PRO A 288 -2.94 -5.96 -4.65
N LEU A 289 -2.20 -6.90 -4.04
CA LEU A 289 -2.50 -8.33 -4.06
C LEU A 289 -3.75 -8.72 -3.27
N THR A 290 -4.38 -7.78 -2.55
CA THR A 290 -5.56 -8.05 -1.70
C THR A 290 -6.69 -8.70 -2.48
N LEU A 291 -7.00 -8.19 -3.68
CA LEU A 291 -8.09 -8.72 -4.50
C LEU A 291 -7.85 -10.19 -4.92
N PRO A 292 -6.73 -10.56 -5.58
CA PRO A 292 -6.48 -11.96 -5.92
C PRO A 292 -6.33 -12.86 -4.69
N MET A 293 -5.74 -12.36 -3.59
CA MET A 293 -5.61 -13.12 -2.33
C MET A 293 -6.98 -13.49 -1.75
N VAL A 294 -7.88 -12.50 -1.61
CA VAL A 294 -9.23 -12.72 -1.08
C VAL A 294 -10.04 -13.60 -2.02
N PHE A 295 -9.98 -13.35 -3.34
CA PHE A 295 -10.72 -14.15 -4.31
C PHE A 295 -10.33 -15.63 -4.28
N LEU A 296 -9.03 -15.93 -4.23
CA LEU A 296 -8.53 -17.31 -4.29
C LEU A 296 -8.68 -18.06 -2.97
N PHE A 297 -8.44 -17.40 -1.84
CA PHE A 297 -8.22 -18.11 -0.58
C PHE A 297 -9.26 -17.84 0.49
N SER A 298 -10.12 -16.81 0.36
CA SER A 298 -11.22 -16.61 1.31
C SER A 298 -12.24 -17.75 1.36
N PRO A 299 -12.60 -18.42 0.23
CA PRO A 299 -13.52 -19.54 0.29
C PRO A 299 -13.03 -20.65 1.23
N ASN A 300 -11.72 -20.88 1.32
CA ASN A 300 -11.13 -21.91 2.17
C ASN A 300 -11.27 -21.60 3.67
N ILE A 301 -11.50 -20.33 4.04
CA ILE A 301 -11.73 -19.90 5.42
C ILE A 301 -13.22 -20.00 5.77
N TYR A 302 -14.10 -19.53 4.88
CA TYR A 302 -15.56 -19.49 5.10
C TYR A 302 -16.25 -20.84 4.89
N ALA A 303 -15.80 -21.57 3.88
CA ALA A 303 -16.28 -22.89 3.52
C ALA A 303 -15.06 -23.82 3.53
N ALA A 304 -14.83 -24.55 4.62
CA ALA A 304 -13.84 -25.64 4.67
C ALA A 304 -14.26 -26.81 3.74
N ASN A 305 -14.58 -26.52 2.49
CA ASN A 305 -15.13 -27.42 1.48
C ASN A 305 -14.14 -27.66 0.33
N TRP A 306 -13.00 -26.97 0.29
CA TRP A 306 -11.96 -27.23 -0.70
C TRP A 306 -10.94 -28.24 -0.16
N GLY A 307 -11.21 -29.51 -0.45
CA GLY A 307 -10.27 -30.62 -0.26
C GLY A 307 -9.69 -31.07 -1.60
N MET A 308 -8.44 -31.53 -1.60
CA MET A 308 -7.99 -32.39 -2.70
C MET A 308 -8.62 -33.75 -2.47
N GLN A 309 -9.47 -34.20 -3.39
CA GLN A 309 -10.00 -35.55 -3.35
C GLN A 309 -9.09 -36.42 -4.21
N GLU A 310 -8.41 -37.36 -3.55
CA GLU A 310 -7.67 -38.42 -4.21
C GLU A 310 -8.68 -39.35 -4.90
N GLN A 311 -8.57 -39.46 -6.21
CA GLN A 311 -9.36 -40.36 -7.02
C GLN A 311 -8.72 -41.75 -7.00
N ALA A 312 -9.51 -42.78 -7.30
CA ALA A 312 -9.07 -44.18 -7.28
C ALA A 312 -7.92 -44.49 -8.27
N ASP A 313 -7.64 -43.59 -9.21
CA ASP A 313 -6.55 -43.66 -10.19
C ASP A 313 -5.25 -42.99 -9.69
N GLY A 314 -5.21 -42.49 -8.45
CA GLY A 314 -4.08 -41.74 -7.88
C GLY A 314 -3.98 -40.29 -8.36
N SER A 315 -4.96 -39.79 -9.12
CA SER A 315 -5.07 -38.38 -9.49
C SER A 315 -5.80 -37.57 -8.43
N TYR A 316 -5.44 -36.29 -8.26
CA TYR A 316 -6.14 -35.39 -7.33
C TYR A 316 -7.04 -34.45 -8.10
N ARG A 317 -8.33 -34.40 -7.75
CA ARG A 317 -9.25 -33.40 -8.28
C ARG A 317 -9.54 -32.35 -7.20
N LEU A 318 -9.47 -31.06 -7.57
CA LEU A 318 -10.11 -30.02 -6.77
C LEU A 318 -11.63 -30.23 -6.91
N SER A 319 -12.25 -30.78 -5.87
CA SER A 319 -13.69 -30.99 -5.81
C SER A 319 -14.26 -30.26 -4.62
N GLU A 320 -15.40 -29.60 -4.81
CA GLU A 320 -16.16 -28.97 -3.74
C GLU A 320 -16.75 -30.11 -2.89
N ARG A 321 -16.20 -30.33 -1.69
CA ARG A 321 -16.63 -31.39 -0.79
C ARG A 321 -18.07 -31.08 -0.37
N GLY A 322 -19.01 -31.83 -0.93
CA GLY A 322 -20.44 -31.71 -0.60
C GLY A 322 -20.66 -31.84 0.89
N LYS A 323 -21.54 -30.98 1.43
CA LYS A 323 -21.92 -30.89 2.85
C LYS A 323 -22.18 -32.27 3.45
N SER A 324 -21.16 -32.88 4.04
CA SER A 324 -21.30 -34.07 4.87
C SER A 324 -21.48 -33.56 6.29
N GLY A 325 -22.72 -33.62 6.78
CA GLY A 325 -23.06 -33.22 8.14
C GLY A 325 -22.31 -34.08 9.15
N VAL A 326 -21.37 -33.48 9.87
CA VAL A 326 -20.91 -33.98 11.17
C VAL A 326 -20.71 -32.77 12.07
N SER A 327 -21.42 -32.82 13.20
CA SER A 327 -21.56 -31.84 14.28
C SER A 327 -20.29 -31.66 15.12
N GLY A 328 -19.18 -31.30 14.49
CA GLY A 328 -17.99 -30.78 15.15
C GLY A 328 -17.74 -29.37 14.64
N ILE A 329 -17.32 -28.46 15.53
CA ILE A 329 -16.83 -27.13 15.14
C ILE A 329 -15.86 -27.31 13.97
N SER A 330 -16.29 -26.97 12.75
CA SER A 330 -15.51 -27.24 11.55
C SER A 330 -14.19 -26.48 11.64
N VAL A 331 -13.12 -27.02 11.06
CA VAL A 331 -11.81 -26.35 11.01
C VAL A 331 -11.94 -24.92 10.45
N ALA A 332 -12.88 -24.68 9.51
CA ALA A 332 -13.27 -23.34 9.06
C ALA A 332 -13.73 -22.43 10.21
N GLY A 333 -14.60 -22.91 11.10
CA GLY A 333 -15.05 -22.17 12.28
C GLY A 333 -13.94 -21.82 13.28
N LYS A 334 -12.86 -22.61 13.33
CA LYS A 334 -11.66 -22.26 14.11
C LYS A 334 -10.80 -21.22 13.39
N LEU A 335 -10.56 -21.40 12.08
CA LEU A 335 -9.76 -20.48 11.26
C LEU A 335 -10.38 -19.09 11.16
N ILE A 336 -11.70 -18.99 11.01
CA ILE A 336 -12.39 -17.69 10.96
C ILE A 336 -12.30 -16.95 12.30
N ARG A 337 -12.47 -17.66 13.43
CA ARG A 337 -12.29 -17.07 14.77
C ARG A 337 -10.86 -16.61 14.99
N LEU A 338 -9.87 -17.43 14.61
CA LEU A 338 -8.47 -17.04 14.65
C LEU A 338 -8.20 -15.80 13.78
N TRP A 339 -8.77 -15.75 12.57
CA TRP A 339 -8.64 -14.60 11.68
C TRP A 339 -9.22 -13.33 12.32
N PHE A 340 -10.42 -13.38 12.90
CA PHE A 340 -11.00 -12.22 13.61
C PHE A 340 -10.14 -11.81 14.81
N LEU A 341 -9.69 -12.75 15.63
CA LEU A 341 -8.83 -12.47 16.78
C LEU A 341 -7.51 -11.81 16.35
N CYS A 342 -6.83 -12.35 15.33
CA CYS A 342 -5.60 -11.76 14.80
C CYS A 342 -5.83 -10.33 14.31
N ASN A 343 -6.90 -10.09 13.53
CA ASN A 343 -7.18 -8.74 13.01
C ASN A 343 -7.55 -7.78 14.13
N MET A 344 -8.36 -8.18 15.12
CA MET A 344 -8.67 -7.34 16.28
C MET A 344 -7.40 -6.96 17.05
N SER A 345 -6.51 -7.92 17.32
CA SER A 345 -5.23 -7.66 17.99
C SER A 345 -4.35 -6.71 17.18
N LEU A 346 -4.24 -6.91 15.86
CA LEU A 346 -3.46 -6.01 15.01
C LEU A 346 -4.07 -4.62 14.87
N THR A 347 -5.41 -4.51 14.84
CA THR A 347 -6.10 -3.21 14.87
C THR A 347 -5.82 -2.49 16.19
N LEU A 348 -5.83 -3.19 17.32
CA LEU A 348 -5.45 -2.61 18.61
C LEU A 348 -3.99 -2.13 18.61
N VAL A 349 -3.07 -2.97 18.14
CA VAL A 349 -1.63 -2.63 18.11
C VAL A 349 -1.35 -1.50 17.11
N TYR A 350 -1.65 -1.67 15.82
CA TYR A 350 -1.31 -0.69 14.79
C TYR A 350 -2.24 0.52 14.75
N GLY A 351 -3.53 0.31 14.99
CA GLY A 351 -4.54 1.37 14.90
C GLY A 351 -4.60 2.26 16.15
N PHE A 352 -4.27 1.72 17.33
CA PHE A 352 -4.31 2.48 18.58
C PHE A 352 -2.95 2.61 19.23
N LEU A 353 -2.36 1.51 19.71
CA LEU A 353 -1.14 1.56 20.53
C LEU A 353 0.05 2.16 19.77
N HIS A 354 0.20 1.91 18.48
CA HIS A 354 1.32 2.41 17.68
C HIS A 354 1.12 3.88 17.26
N GLN A 355 -0.12 4.31 16.99
CA GLN A 355 -0.40 5.62 16.36
C GLN A 355 -0.88 6.71 17.33
N ALA A 356 -1.55 6.35 18.43
CA ALA A 356 -2.23 7.31 19.31
C ALA A 356 -1.27 8.35 19.92
N GLY A 357 -0.10 7.90 20.39
CA GLY A 357 0.90 8.81 20.95
C GLY A 357 1.50 9.76 19.93
N VAL A 358 1.75 9.31 18.69
CA VAL A 358 2.28 10.18 17.63
C VAL A 358 1.27 11.26 17.27
N TYR A 359 -0.02 10.93 17.15
CA TYR A 359 -1.05 11.93 16.93
C TYR A 359 -1.13 12.96 18.06
N SER A 360 -1.07 12.50 19.32
CA SER A 360 -1.12 13.37 20.48
C SER A 360 0.12 14.27 20.57
N MET A 361 1.29 13.76 20.21
CA MET A 361 2.53 14.53 20.08
C MET A 361 2.42 15.60 18.99
N VAL A 362 1.90 15.26 17.82
CA VAL A 362 1.65 16.20 16.72
C VAL A 362 0.74 17.34 17.19
N LYS A 363 -0.36 17.00 17.89
CA LYS A 363 -1.28 18.00 18.44
C LYS A 363 -0.60 18.93 19.45
N HIS A 364 0.23 18.37 20.33
CA HIS A 364 1.01 19.17 21.28
C HIS A 364 1.98 20.11 20.55
N MET A 365 2.73 19.60 19.56
CA MET A 365 3.65 20.40 18.76
C MET A 365 2.95 21.48 17.94
N ALA A 366 1.74 21.22 17.44
CA ALA A 366 0.91 22.23 16.79
C ALA A 366 0.57 23.38 17.75
N GLY A 367 0.29 23.05 19.02
CA GLY A 367 0.10 24.04 20.09
C GLY A 367 1.37 24.87 20.34
N GLU A 368 2.53 24.24 20.44
CA GLU A 368 3.84 24.94 20.59
C GLU A 368 4.14 25.86 19.41
N ILE A 369 3.80 25.45 18.18
CA ILE A 369 3.99 26.29 16.98
C ILE A 369 3.08 27.52 17.02
N GLN A 370 1.86 27.38 17.54
CA GLN A 370 0.89 28.48 17.65
C GLN A 370 1.23 29.45 18.80
N SER A 371 1.77 28.94 19.92
CA SER A 371 2.08 29.74 21.12
C SER A 371 3.47 30.37 21.12
N LYS A 372 4.33 30.06 20.13
CA LYS A 372 5.72 30.51 20.12
C LYS A 372 5.85 32.05 20.04
N PRO A 373 6.85 32.63 20.73
CA PRO A 373 7.14 34.06 20.59
C PRO A 373 7.49 34.46 19.14
N PRO A 374 7.32 35.76 18.79
CA PRO A 374 7.86 36.31 17.54
C PRO A 374 9.36 36.01 17.42
N ALA A 375 9.84 35.76 16.20
CA ALA A 375 11.26 35.46 15.93
C ALA A 375 11.84 34.25 16.70
N THR A 376 11.05 33.18 16.88
CA THR A 376 11.51 31.90 17.45
C THR A 376 11.41 30.75 16.44
N GLU A 377 12.47 29.96 16.30
CA GLU A 377 12.50 28.70 15.54
C GLU A 377 12.22 27.50 16.46
N ILE A 378 11.45 26.52 15.98
CA ILE A 378 11.19 25.26 16.69
C ILE A 378 11.88 24.13 15.94
N HIS A 379 12.66 23.34 16.67
CA HIS A 379 13.37 22.18 16.16
C HIS A 379 12.84 20.93 16.86
N LEU A 380 12.35 19.95 16.11
CA LEU A 380 11.90 18.67 16.64
C LEU A 380 12.77 17.54 16.09
N VAL A 381 13.43 16.81 16.98
CA VAL A 381 14.19 15.61 16.66
C VAL A 381 13.36 14.40 17.08
N THR A 382 13.13 13.47 16.16
CA THR A 382 12.39 12.23 16.43
C THR A 382 13.30 11.02 16.32
N THR A 383 13.18 10.09 17.27
CA THR A 383 13.95 8.82 17.29
C THR A 383 13.04 7.64 17.58
N TYR A 384 13.39 6.47 17.03
CA TYR A 384 12.67 5.21 17.16
C TYR A 384 11.17 5.36 16.91
N THR A 385 10.78 6.23 15.98
CA THR A 385 9.39 6.48 15.59
C THR A 385 9.34 6.71 14.09
N TYR A 386 8.22 6.32 13.49
CA TYR A 386 7.95 6.58 12.08
C TYR A 386 7.76 8.08 11.83
N THR A 387 7.89 8.46 10.55
CA THR A 387 7.71 9.83 10.06
C THR A 387 6.39 10.42 10.52
N MET A 388 6.47 11.59 11.17
CA MET A 388 5.31 12.27 11.73
C MET A 388 4.44 12.88 10.61
N PRO A 389 3.10 12.83 10.70
CA PRO A 389 2.21 13.44 9.71
C PRO A 389 2.28 14.98 9.79
N LEU A 390 3.22 15.59 9.06
CA LEU A 390 3.46 17.04 9.07
C LEU A 390 2.26 17.89 8.65
N SER A 391 1.34 17.33 7.84
CA SER A 391 0.11 18.02 7.41
C SER A 391 -0.79 18.41 8.58
N LEU A 392 -0.77 17.64 9.67
CA LEU A 392 -1.59 17.89 10.86
C LEU A 392 -1.03 19.03 11.74
N LEU A 393 0.21 19.46 11.51
CA LEU A 393 0.80 20.60 12.23
C LEU A 393 0.30 21.95 11.72
N GLY A 394 -0.39 22.00 10.58
CA GLY A 394 -0.88 23.25 9.99
C GLY A 394 0.24 24.22 9.60
N ILE A 395 1.42 23.70 9.25
CA ILE A 395 2.59 24.51 8.90
C ILE A 395 2.32 25.24 7.58
N PRO A 396 2.51 26.57 7.51
CA PRO A 396 2.34 27.32 6.27
C PRO A 396 3.40 26.94 5.24
N ASN A 397 3.05 26.99 3.95
CA ASN A 397 4.02 26.83 2.87
C ASN A 397 4.94 28.06 2.82
N TYR A 398 6.14 27.94 3.38
CA TYR A 398 7.12 29.02 3.47
C TYR A 398 7.71 29.44 2.11
N GLN A 399 7.70 28.55 1.11
CA GLN A 399 8.37 28.79 -0.17
C GLN A 399 7.46 29.52 -1.17
N ASN A 400 6.19 29.12 -1.26
CA ASN A 400 5.30 29.55 -2.33
C ASN A 400 4.20 30.54 -1.90
N THR A 401 3.98 30.75 -0.60
CA THR A 401 2.92 31.66 -0.13
C THR A 401 3.46 33.06 0.14
N LEU A 402 2.92 34.04 -0.59
CA LEU A 402 3.12 35.46 -0.35
C LEU A 402 2.01 35.98 0.58
N TYR A 403 2.41 36.63 1.66
CA TYR A 403 1.51 37.27 2.61
C TYR A 403 1.47 38.77 2.33
N LEU A 404 0.33 39.40 2.56
CA LEU A 404 0.19 40.84 2.51
C LEU A 404 0.29 41.39 3.93
N ASP A 405 1.09 42.43 4.10
CA ASP A 405 1.06 43.25 5.30
C ASP A 405 -0.16 44.19 5.28
N LYS A 406 -0.48 44.83 6.42
CA LYS A 406 -1.53 45.86 6.56
C LYS A 406 -1.36 47.02 5.57
N THR A 407 -0.14 47.24 5.10
CA THR A 407 0.24 48.23 4.10
C THR A 407 0.10 47.75 2.64
N GLY A 408 -0.33 46.51 2.41
CA GLY A 408 -0.42 45.90 1.08
C GLY A 408 0.91 45.40 0.51
N LYS A 409 2.02 45.50 1.27
CA LYS A 409 3.33 44.98 0.84
C LYS A 409 3.38 43.46 0.95
N LYS A 410 3.83 42.80 -0.12
CA LYS A 410 4.01 41.35 -0.16
C LYS A 410 5.28 40.95 0.59
N TYR A 411 5.19 39.98 1.49
CA TYR A 411 6.33 39.38 2.19
C TYR A 411 6.22 37.86 2.25
N ARG A 412 7.35 37.18 2.46
CA ARG A 412 7.40 35.73 2.69
C ARG A 412 7.70 35.44 4.15
N LYS A 413 6.98 34.48 4.74
CA LYS A 413 7.30 34.00 6.08
C LYS A 413 8.56 33.14 6.00
N LYS A 414 9.55 33.42 6.84
CA LYS A 414 10.69 32.52 7.03
C LYS A 414 10.24 31.20 7.66
N GLN A 415 10.89 30.11 7.28
CA GLN A 415 10.67 28.81 7.90
C GLN A 415 10.95 28.90 9.39
N ALA A 416 10.01 28.43 10.21
CA ALA A 416 10.08 28.54 11.67
C ALA A 416 9.95 27.19 12.38
N PHE A 417 9.77 26.11 11.63
CA PHE A 417 9.68 24.74 12.14
C PHE A 417 10.59 23.83 11.33
N PHE A 418 11.42 23.07 12.04
CA PHE A 418 12.40 22.14 11.48
C PHE A 418 12.23 20.78 12.14
N THR A 419 12.28 19.73 11.32
CA THR A 419 12.18 18.34 11.77
C THR A 419 13.43 17.57 11.38
N TYR A 420 13.86 16.67 12.27
CA TYR A 420 15.01 15.81 12.05
C TYR A 420 14.62 14.39 12.43
N GLU A 421 14.45 13.54 11.44
CA GLU A 421 14.07 12.14 11.61
C GLU A 421 15.34 11.29 11.67
N LEU A 422 15.61 10.69 12.82
CA LEU A 422 16.80 9.88 13.02
C LEU A 422 16.50 8.37 13.00
N GLY A 423 15.23 7.96 12.88
CA GLY A 423 14.83 6.56 12.89
C GLY A 423 15.42 5.82 14.09
N SER A 424 16.00 4.64 13.87
CA SER A 424 16.61 3.81 14.92
C SER A 424 18.03 4.24 15.34
N ALA A 425 18.41 5.51 15.14
CA ALA A 425 19.73 6.01 15.49
C ALA A 425 20.11 5.77 16.96
N THR A 426 21.38 5.48 17.19
CA THR A 426 21.94 5.26 18.52
C THR A 426 21.91 6.54 19.37
N ALA A 427 21.94 6.38 20.70
CA ALA A 427 22.05 7.51 21.63
C ALA A 427 23.22 8.44 21.28
N ARG A 428 24.38 7.89 20.85
CA ARG A 428 25.53 8.67 20.38
C ARG A 428 25.17 9.61 19.22
N GLN A 429 24.55 9.06 18.18
CA GLN A 429 24.17 9.82 16.98
C GLN A 429 23.14 10.89 17.32
N LEU A 430 22.18 10.58 18.20
CA LEU A 430 21.24 11.55 18.73
C LEU A 430 21.97 12.69 19.47
N CYS A 431 22.82 12.38 20.45
CA CYS A 431 23.55 13.41 21.21
C CYS A 431 24.41 14.29 20.29
N THR A 432 25.17 13.70 19.37
CA THR A 432 25.99 14.45 18.40
C THR A 432 25.15 15.37 17.52
N LYS A 433 23.98 14.89 17.06
CA LYS A 433 23.07 15.70 16.25
C LYS A 433 22.47 16.84 17.06
N LEU A 434 22.10 16.59 18.32
CA LEU A 434 21.59 17.61 19.23
C LEU A 434 22.62 18.69 19.51
N SER A 435 23.87 18.33 19.82
CA SER A 435 24.96 19.30 20.00
C SER A 435 25.10 20.19 18.76
N SER A 436 25.14 19.61 17.56
CA SER A 436 25.22 20.37 16.30
C SER A 436 24.05 21.34 16.09
N ILE A 437 22.81 20.93 16.43
CA ILE A 437 21.62 21.78 16.34
C ILE A 437 21.70 22.93 17.35
N LEU A 438 22.07 22.64 18.60
CA LEU A 438 22.22 23.64 19.66
C LEU A 438 23.29 24.66 19.30
N ASP A 439 24.48 24.23 18.88
CA ASP A 439 25.59 25.11 18.53
C ASP A 439 25.21 26.07 17.38
N SER A 440 24.55 25.52 16.35
CA SER A 440 24.07 26.31 15.21
C SER A 440 23.03 27.36 15.62
N ASN A 441 22.15 27.01 16.56
CA ASN A 441 21.07 27.87 17.00
C ASN A 441 21.51 28.90 18.04
N GLU A 442 22.46 28.57 18.92
CA GLU A 442 23.10 29.55 19.82
C GLU A 442 23.84 30.62 19.02
N LYS A 443 24.53 30.24 17.93
CA LYS A 443 25.14 31.20 17.01
C LYS A 443 24.10 32.14 16.37
N LYS A 444 22.99 31.59 15.85
CA LYS A 444 21.88 32.40 15.30
C LYS A 444 21.24 33.31 16.36
N LYS A 445 21.11 32.84 17.60
CA LYS A 445 20.58 33.63 18.72
C LYS A 445 21.49 34.80 19.05
N ALA A 446 22.81 34.58 19.08
CA ALA A 446 23.80 35.64 19.32
C ALA A 446 23.86 36.66 18.17
N GLU A 447 23.91 36.19 16.92
CA GLU A 447 24.12 37.06 15.74
C GLU A 447 22.83 37.72 15.24
N GLN A 448 21.72 36.98 15.22
CA GLN A 448 20.47 37.37 14.55
C GLN A 448 19.33 37.65 15.54
N LYS A 449 19.58 37.56 16.86
CA LYS A 449 18.58 37.69 17.93
C LYS A 449 17.37 36.77 17.73
N LEU A 450 17.60 35.60 17.11
CA LEU A 450 16.57 34.62 16.80
C LEU A 450 16.50 33.59 17.94
N GLY A 451 15.37 33.54 18.64
CA GLY A 451 15.14 32.55 19.68
C GLY A 451 14.97 31.15 19.07
N TYR A 452 15.16 30.11 19.89
CA TYR A 452 14.85 28.75 19.46
C TYR A 452 14.32 27.89 20.61
N ARG A 453 13.55 26.85 20.27
CA ARG A 453 13.17 25.76 21.17
C ARG A 453 13.50 24.43 20.49
N THR A 454 14.27 23.59 21.16
CA THR A 454 14.64 22.27 20.66
C THR A 454 13.93 21.20 21.47
N PHE A 455 13.20 20.32 20.79
CA PHE A 455 12.47 19.20 21.36
C PHE A 455 13.01 17.87 20.84
N VAL A 456 12.98 16.85 21.67
CA VAL A 456 13.31 15.47 21.33
C VAL A 456 12.14 14.59 21.71
N ALA A 457 11.65 13.82 20.75
CA ALA A 457 10.68 12.77 20.97
C ALA A 457 11.35 11.41 20.86
N LEU A 458 11.23 10.61 21.92
CA LEU A 458 11.80 9.27 22.00
C LEU A 458 10.89 8.34 22.83
N PRO A 459 10.90 7.03 22.59
CA PRO A 459 10.08 6.08 23.34
C PRO A 459 10.55 5.96 24.79
N GLY A 460 9.63 5.79 25.73
CA GLY A 460 9.94 5.65 27.16
C GLY A 460 11.00 4.57 27.45
N SER A 461 10.98 3.47 26.69
CA SER A 461 11.97 2.38 26.77
C SER A 461 13.43 2.79 26.50
N ARG A 462 13.66 3.95 25.87
CA ARG A 462 15.00 4.46 25.53
C ARG A 462 15.40 5.72 26.29
N TYR A 463 14.52 6.24 27.17
CA TYR A 463 14.78 7.45 27.93
C TYR A 463 16.00 7.32 28.86
N SER A 464 16.09 6.24 29.62
CA SER A 464 17.22 5.98 30.53
C SER A 464 18.57 5.94 29.78
N ASN A 465 18.60 5.30 28.61
CA ASN A 465 19.80 5.23 27.77
C ASN A 465 20.21 6.60 27.21
N PHE A 466 19.25 7.50 26.97
CA PHE A 466 19.53 8.86 26.54
C PHE A 466 20.15 9.69 27.68
N VAL A 467 19.55 9.65 28.86
CA VAL A 467 19.98 10.46 30.02
C VAL A 467 21.34 10.01 30.56
N THR A 468 21.63 8.71 30.53
CA THR A 468 22.89 8.15 31.05
C THR A 468 24.06 8.26 30.07
N TYR A 469 23.82 8.64 28.80
CA TYR A 469 24.90 8.66 27.81
C TYR A 469 25.86 9.84 28.04
N PRO A 470 27.19 9.63 28.14
CA PRO A 470 28.16 10.66 28.55
C PRO A 470 28.09 11.96 27.72
N THR A 471 27.94 11.85 26.40
CA THR A 471 27.83 13.04 25.53
C THR A 471 26.54 13.83 25.77
N CYS A 472 25.48 13.17 26.23
CA CYS A 472 24.22 13.80 26.57
C CYS A 472 24.19 14.39 28.00
N MET A 473 25.14 14.03 28.89
CA MET A 473 25.25 14.65 30.22
C MET A 473 25.55 16.14 30.17
N ASN A 474 26.22 16.60 29.11
CA ASN A 474 26.53 18.02 28.88
C ASN A 474 25.35 18.82 28.30
N ILE A 475 24.16 18.23 28.25
CA ILE A 475 22.95 18.84 27.69
C ILE A 475 21.89 18.89 28.79
N SER A 476 21.39 20.10 29.10
CA SER A 476 20.29 20.23 30.05
C SER A 476 18.99 19.81 29.38
N HIS A 477 18.20 19.02 30.10
CA HIS A 477 16.97 18.44 29.56
C HIS A 477 15.85 18.51 30.59
N THR A 478 14.65 18.81 30.11
CA THR A 478 13.43 18.84 30.92
C THR A 478 12.33 18.07 30.22
N ILE A 479 11.69 17.13 30.91
CA ILE A 479 10.53 16.42 30.36
C ILE A 479 9.37 17.43 30.27
N VAL A 480 8.89 17.66 29.05
CA VAL A 480 7.75 18.56 28.80
C VAL A 480 6.46 17.79 29.02
N THR A 481 6.36 16.61 28.43
CA THR A 481 5.17 15.76 28.57
C THR A 481 5.51 14.30 28.28
N SER A 482 4.75 13.40 28.90
CA SER A 482 4.77 11.96 28.66
C SER A 482 3.44 11.56 28.04
N ILE A 483 3.48 10.99 26.84
CA ILE A 483 2.29 10.76 26.01
C ILE A 483 2.02 9.26 25.91
N PHE A 484 0.93 8.83 26.52
CA PHE A 484 0.43 7.44 26.50
C PHE A 484 -0.93 7.38 25.75
N PRO A 485 -1.24 6.28 25.04
CA PRO A 485 -0.42 5.11 24.78
C PRO A 485 0.45 5.27 23.52
N HIS A 486 1.68 4.75 23.57
CA HIS A 486 2.51 4.56 22.39
C HIS A 486 3.41 3.34 22.50
N VAL A 487 3.42 2.48 21.48
CA VAL A 487 4.40 1.41 21.32
C VAL A 487 5.14 1.63 20.03
N THR A 488 6.46 1.75 20.10
CA THR A 488 7.30 1.68 18.90
C THR A 488 7.67 0.23 18.59
N LEU A 489 7.66 -0.12 17.30
CA LEU A 489 8.15 -1.41 16.83
C LEU A 489 9.66 -1.41 16.56
N GLU A 490 10.29 -0.24 16.55
CA GLU A 490 11.75 -0.09 16.36
C GLU A 490 12.52 -0.31 17.67
N ALA A 491 11.87 -0.07 18.81
CA ALA A 491 12.45 -0.25 20.14
C ALA A 491 11.39 -0.76 21.13
N LEU A 492 11.00 -2.03 20.96
CA LEU A 492 10.01 -2.68 21.79
C LEU A 492 10.36 -2.58 23.28
N PRO A 493 9.33 -2.45 24.15
CA PRO A 493 9.50 -2.58 25.59
C PRO A 493 10.19 -3.90 25.96
N GLN A 494 11.11 -3.86 26.92
CA GLN A 494 11.73 -5.05 27.49
C GLN A 494 10.72 -5.75 28.39
N LEU A 495 10.34 -6.98 28.02
CA LEU A 495 9.37 -7.82 28.75
C LEU A 495 9.92 -8.31 30.10
N VAL A 496 11.24 -8.34 30.25
CA VAL A 496 11.92 -8.55 31.52
C VAL A 496 12.68 -7.25 31.78
N PRO A 497 12.30 -6.45 32.80
CA PRO A 497 13.12 -5.33 33.23
C PRO A 497 14.51 -5.85 33.57
N GLY A 498 15.48 -5.57 32.69
CA GLY A 498 16.85 -5.99 32.89
C GLY A 498 17.46 -5.14 33.99
N SER A 499 17.71 -5.77 35.15
CA SER A 499 18.84 -5.52 36.06
C SER A 499 19.52 -4.16 35.88
N THR A 500 18.87 -3.07 36.24
CA THR A 500 19.61 -1.88 36.64
C THR A 500 20.45 -2.25 37.85
N PRO A 501 21.70 -1.77 37.96
CA PRO A 501 22.54 -2.06 39.12
C PRO A 501 21.77 -1.64 40.36
N ALA A 502 21.76 -2.52 41.35
CA ALA A 502 21.12 -2.33 42.65
C ALA A 502 21.21 -0.86 43.11
N GLN A 503 20.11 -0.12 42.94
CA GLN A 503 19.84 1.07 43.73
C GLN A 503 18.51 0.80 44.41
N ASP A 504 18.65 0.37 45.67
CA ASP A 504 17.67 0.41 46.74
C ASP A 504 16.33 -0.27 46.45
N LYS A 505 16.37 -1.58 46.18
CA LYS A 505 15.19 -2.42 46.46
C LYS A 505 14.99 -2.45 47.98
N CYS A 506 13.89 -1.88 48.45
CA CYS A 506 13.51 -1.92 49.86
C CYS A 506 13.31 -3.40 50.26
N PRO A 507 14.09 -3.95 51.22
CA PRO A 507 14.07 -5.39 51.54
C PRO A 507 12.75 -5.88 52.18
N TYR A 508 11.80 -4.96 52.41
CA TYR A 508 10.49 -5.23 53.02
C TYR A 508 9.30 -5.13 52.05
N ALA A 509 9.52 -4.86 50.75
CA ALA A 509 8.44 -4.77 49.79
C ALA A 509 7.78 -6.14 49.55
N SER A 510 6.46 -6.20 49.73
CA SER A 510 5.67 -7.41 49.51
C SER A 510 5.74 -7.88 48.05
N ALA A 511 5.53 -9.18 47.80
CA ALA A 511 5.54 -9.74 46.43
C ALA A 511 4.56 -9.02 45.48
N TRP A 512 3.48 -8.47 46.03
CA TRP A 512 2.50 -7.67 45.30
C TRP A 512 3.03 -6.28 44.92
N GLU A 513 3.71 -5.57 45.82
CA GLU A 513 4.33 -4.27 45.53
C GLU A 513 5.42 -4.39 44.46
N ASN A 514 6.25 -5.43 44.54
CA ASN A 514 7.25 -5.72 43.51
C ASN A 514 6.59 -6.00 42.14
N SER A 515 5.45 -6.68 42.13
CA SER A 515 4.69 -6.95 40.89
C SER A 515 4.05 -5.68 40.31
N LEU A 516 3.49 -4.82 41.15
CA LEU A 516 2.95 -3.52 40.76
C LEU A 516 4.03 -2.58 40.22
N GLN A 517 5.19 -2.56 40.86
CA GLN A 517 6.34 -1.77 40.43
C GLN A 517 6.88 -2.27 39.08
N MET A 518 6.96 -3.59 38.89
CA MET A 518 7.32 -4.20 37.61
C MET A 518 6.30 -3.86 36.50
N LEU A 519 5.00 -3.86 36.83
CA LEU A 519 3.94 -3.42 35.91
C LEU A 519 4.02 -1.94 35.58
N ALA A 520 4.32 -1.09 36.56
CA ALA A 520 4.50 0.35 36.36
C ALA A 520 5.72 0.64 35.47
N GLU A 521 6.85 -0.02 35.71
CA GLU A 521 8.05 0.04 34.87
C GLU A 521 7.79 -0.46 33.45
N LEU A 522 6.97 -1.52 33.30
CA LEU A 522 6.57 -2.01 32.00
C LEU A 522 5.69 -0.97 31.29
N LEU A 523 4.67 -0.43 31.94
CA LEU A 523 3.76 0.60 31.39
C LEU A 523 4.49 1.89 31.03
N ASP A 524 5.55 2.25 31.77
CA ASP A 524 6.37 3.42 31.49
C ASP A 524 7.07 3.35 30.12
N GLN A 525 7.24 2.14 29.58
CA GLN A 525 7.82 1.93 28.26
C GLN A 525 6.80 2.16 27.12
N PHE A 526 5.50 2.22 27.43
CA PHE A 526 4.39 2.40 26.47
C PHE A 526 4.02 3.87 26.26
N LYS A 527 5.02 4.77 26.21
CA LYS A 527 4.81 6.20 26.03
C LYS A 527 5.84 6.83 25.10
N ILE A 528 5.50 7.97 24.51
CA ILE A 528 6.47 8.90 23.93
C ILE A 528 6.84 9.90 25.01
N VAL A 529 8.13 10.04 25.28
CA VAL A 529 8.65 11.11 26.14
C VAL A 529 9.07 12.25 25.25
N LEU A 530 8.41 13.40 25.42
CA LEU A 530 8.79 14.65 24.77
C LEU A 530 9.63 15.47 25.74
N ILE A 531 10.87 15.72 25.33
CA ILE A 531 11.88 16.39 26.14
C ILE A 531 12.22 17.72 25.47
N GLN A 532 12.27 18.79 26.24
CA GLN A 532 12.86 20.04 25.80
C GLN A 532 14.34 20.04 26.17
N ILE A 533 15.16 20.42 25.20
CA ILE A 533 16.60 20.46 25.31
C ILE A 533 17.06 21.90 25.38
N GLN A 534 17.96 22.18 26.30
CA GLN A 534 18.62 23.46 26.48
C GLN A 534 20.15 23.27 26.52
N PRO A 535 20.94 24.31 26.21
CA PRO A 535 22.37 24.29 26.50
C PRO A 535 22.57 24.05 27.99
N SER A 536 23.55 23.23 28.38
CA SER A 536 23.91 23.16 29.80
C SER A 536 24.38 24.55 30.24
N PRO A 537 23.91 25.06 31.39
CA PRO A 537 24.45 26.30 31.92
C PRO A 537 25.94 26.07 32.11
N VAL A 538 26.76 26.79 31.35
CA VAL A 538 28.19 26.89 31.61
C VAL A 538 28.28 27.34 33.06
N GLY A 539 28.67 26.41 33.95
CA GLY A 539 28.97 26.75 35.33
C GLY A 539 29.89 27.95 35.28
N SER A 540 29.58 28.95 36.10
CA SER A 540 30.48 30.01 36.50
C SER A 540 31.89 29.41 36.63
N ALA A 541 32.69 29.51 35.57
CA ALA A 541 34.11 29.30 35.65
C ALA A 541 34.55 30.47 36.51
N GLY A 542 34.66 30.20 37.81
CA GLY A 542 35.31 31.10 38.74
C GLY A 542 36.59 31.53 38.06
N THR A 543 36.75 32.85 37.97
CA THR A 543 38.04 33.51 37.94
C THR A 543 39.08 32.63 38.61
N ARG A 544 39.86 31.88 37.80
CA ARG A 544 41.17 31.42 38.22
C ARG A 544 42.01 32.68 38.28
N ASN A 545 42.02 33.29 39.46
CA ASN A 545 43.02 34.24 39.85
C ASN A 545 44.38 33.52 39.84
N MET A 546 45.38 34.27 39.37
CA MET A 546 46.81 33.98 39.18
C MET A 546 47.19 33.29 37.87
#